data_AF-A3RE83-F1
#
_entry.id   AF-A3RE83-F1
#
_cell.length_a   1.000
_cell.length_b   1.000
_cell.length_c   1.000
_cell.angle_alpha   90.00
_cell.angle_beta   90.00
_cell.angle_gamma   90.00
#
_symmetry.space_group_name_H-M   'P 1'
#
loop_
_entity.id
_entity.type
_entity.pdbx_description
1 polymer ?
#
loop_
_entity_poly.entity_id
_entity_poly.type
_entity_poly.pdbx_seq_one_letter_code
_entity_poly.pdbx_strand_id
1 'polypeptide(L)'
;MSTIITSIILLVLSESLVSGCLITNCPRGGKRSKFAISENAVKPCVSCGPGQSGQCFGPSICCGPFGCLVGTPETLRCQREGFFHEREPCIAGSAPCRKNTGRCAFDGICCSQDSCHADKSCASDDKSPIDLYTLINYQAELAGDK
;
A
#
# COMPACT_ATOMS: atom_id res chain seq x y z
N MET A 1 27.41 50.38 6.32
CA MET A 1 27.89 49.63 5.13
C MET A 1 28.49 48.28 5.52
N SER A 2 29.53 48.23 6.35
CA SER A 2 30.15 46.95 6.78
C SER A 2 29.17 45.96 7.43
N THR A 3 28.31 46.43 8.34
CA THR A 3 27.30 45.60 9.02
C THR A 3 26.21 45.05 8.09
N ILE A 4 25.85 45.82 7.05
CA ILE A 4 24.86 45.40 6.05
C ILE A 4 25.47 44.31 5.15
N ILE A 5 26.74 44.48 4.77
CA ILE A 5 27.48 43.51 3.98
C ILE A 5 27.64 42.20 4.77
N THR A 6 27.97 42.25 6.06
CA THR A 6 28.07 41.04 6.89
C THR A 6 26.73 40.33 7.04
N SER A 7 25.61 41.06 7.20
CA SER A 7 24.29 40.45 7.29
C SER A 7 23.86 39.79 5.98
N ILE A 8 24.15 40.40 4.83
CA ILE A 8 23.86 39.82 3.52
C ILE A 8 24.68 38.53 3.30
N ILE A 9 25.95 38.53 3.68
CA ILE A 9 26.82 37.34 3.56
C ILE A 9 26.29 36.20 4.44
N LEU A 10 25.84 36.48 5.67
CA LEU A 10 25.28 35.46 6.56
C LEU A 10 23.98 34.85 6.03
N LEU A 11 23.12 35.66 5.39
CA LEU A 11 21.87 35.19 4.79
C LEU A 11 22.11 34.32 3.55
N VAL A 12 23.10 34.65 2.72
CA VAL A 12 23.45 33.84 1.53
C VAL A 12 24.10 32.50 1.93
N LEU A 13 24.88 32.49 3.01
CA LEU A 13 25.51 31.27 3.53
C LEU A 13 24.49 30.28 4.15
N SER A 14 23.41 30.78 4.76
CA SER A 14 22.39 29.91 5.38
C SER A 14 21.55 29.15 4.35
N GLU A 15 21.19 29.77 3.22
CA GLU A 15 20.47 29.09 2.13
C GLU A 15 21.30 27.95 1.52
N SER A 16 22.62 28.13 1.45
CA SER A 16 23.56 27.14 0.91
C SER A 16 23.67 25.88 1.81
N LEU A 17 23.50 26.05 3.13
CA LEU A 17 23.53 24.96 4.10
C LEU A 17 22.21 24.18 4.16
N VAL A 18 21.09 24.82 3.80
CA VAL A 18 19.74 24.23 3.84
C VAL A 18 19.37 23.53 2.53
N SER A 19 20.07 23.80 1.43
CA SER A 19 19.97 23.02 0.18
C SER A 19 20.67 21.65 0.29
N GLY A 20 20.38 20.91 1.36
CA GLY A 20 20.52 19.47 1.35
C GLY A 20 19.51 18.95 0.34
N CYS A 21 19.97 18.28 -0.71
CA CYS A 21 19.10 17.56 -1.64
C CYS A 21 18.19 16.63 -0.84
N LEU A 22 16.94 17.04 -0.60
CA LEU A 22 15.92 16.19 -0.04
C LEU A 22 15.53 15.22 -1.16
N ILE A 23 16.26 14.10 -1.26
CA ILE A 23 15.85 12.99 -2.13
C ILE A 23 14.57 12.42 -1.51
N THR A 24 13.43 12.93 -1.99
CA THR A 24 12.11 12.42 -1.65
C THR A 24 11.85 11.08 -2.34
N ASN A 25 12.51 10.81 -3.47
CA ASN A 25 12.45 9.54 -4.19
C ASN A 25 13.55 8.57 -3.74
N CYS A 26 13.55 8.18 -2.46
CA CYS A 26 14.43 7.08 -2.04
C CYS A 26 13.93 5.76 -2.66
N PRO A 27 14.78 5.01 -3.38
CA PRO A 27 14.40 3.69 -3.87
C PRO A 27 14.07 2.76 -2.70
N ARG A 28 13.10 1.88 -2.93
CA ARG A 28 12.63 0.90 -1.95
C ARG A 28 13.81 0.03 -1.48
N GLY A 29 14.11 0.04 -0.18
CA GLY A 29 15.11 -0.87 0.44
C GLY A 29 16.50 -0.29 0.73
N GLY A 30 16.60 0.84 1.43
CA GLY A 30 17.87 1.33 1.96
C GLY A 30 18.48 0.42 3.05
N LYS A 31 19.82 0.38 3.16
CA LYS A 31 20.61 -0.48 4.08
C LYS A 31 20.30 -0.35 5.59
N ARG A 32 19.31 0.46 5.97
CA ARG A 32 18.86 0.70 7.35
C ARG A 32 17.56 -0.01 7.72
N SER A 33 16.93 -0.78 6.84
CA SER A 33 15.82 -1.66 7.24
C SER A 33 16.35 -2.88 8.00
N LYS A 34 16.94 -2.66 9.18
CA LYS A 34 17.08 -3.69 10.23
C LYS A 34 15.74 -3.99 10.92
N PHE A 35 14.64 -3.44 10.43
CA PHE A 35 13.32 -3.85 10.85
C PHE A 35 12.90 -5.00 9.92
N ALA A 36 13.37 -6.20 10.26
CA ALA A 36 12.69 -7.43 9.88
C ALA A 36 11.38 -7.45 10.66
N ILE A 37 10.45 -6.60 10.24
CA ILE A 37 9.09 -6.56 10.77
C ILE A 37 8.47 -7.83 10.26
N SER A 38 8.10 -8.72 11.19
CA SER A 38 7.04 -9.69 10.91
C SER A 38 5.92 -8.94 10.19
N GLU A 39 5.42 -9.45 9.06
CA GLU A 39 4.35 -8.77 8.28
C GLU A 39 3.14 -8.38 9.16
N ASN A 40 2.99 -9.03 10.32
CA ASN A 40 1.97 -8.77 11.35
C ASN A 40 2.16 -7.48 12.17
N ALA A 41 3.29 -6.78 12.08
CA ALA A 41 3.54 -5.55 12.84
C ALA A 41 3.69 -4.30 11.96
N VAL A 42 3.31 -4.38 10.68
CA VAL A 42 3.28 -3.22 9.76
C VAL A 42 1.86 -2.69 9.64
N LYS A 43 1.70 -1.38 9.75
CA LYS A 43 0.40 -0.71 9.61
C LYS A 43 -0.18 -0.97 8.21
N PRO A 44 -1.49 -1.27 8.08
CA PRO A 44 -2.13 -1.27 6.77
C PRO A 44 -2.08 0.13 6.15
N CYS A 45 -2.04 0.21 4.83
CA CYS A 45 -2.11 1.49 4.16
C CYS A 45 -3.48 2.16 4.34
N VAL A 46 -3.63 3.33 3.73
CA VAL A 46 -4.84 4.13 3.84
C VAL A 46 -5.99 3.46 3.09
N SER A 47 -7.15 3.42 3.74
CA SER A 47 -8.37 2.93 3.13
C SER A 47 -8.92 3.89 2.06
N CYS A 48 -9.45 3.34 0.97
CA CYS A 48 -9.94 4.12 -0.18
C CYS A 48 -11.14 3.44 -0.86
N GLY A 49 -11.71 4.13 -1.85
CA GLY A 49 -12.82 3.60 -2.66
C GLY A 49 -14.18 3.59 -1.94
N PRO A 50 -15.21 3.00 -2.58
CA PRO A 50 -16.57 2.95 -2.05
C PRO A 50 -16.62 2.33 -0.65
N GLY A 51 -17.18 3.05 0.31
CA GLY A 51 -17.31 2.59 1.70
C GLY A 51 -15.97 2.33 2.41
N GLN A 52 -14.86 2.89 1.93
CA GLN A 52 -13.51 2.64 2.48
C GLN A 52 -13.12 1.15 2.48
N SER A 53 -13.69 0.38 1.54
CA SER A 53 -13.48 -1.07 1.45
C SER A 53 -12.18 -1.44 0.72
N GLY A 54 -11.50 -0.49 0.11
CA GLY A 54 -10.22 -0.69 -0.58
C GLY A 54 -9.03 -0.14 0.19
N GLN A 55 -7.84 -0.32 -0.38
CA GLN A 55 -6.54 0.06 0.16
C GLN A 55 -5.68 0.73 -0.92
N CYS A 56 -4.91 1.74 -0.54
CA CYS A 56 -4.00 2.43 -1.44
C CYS A 56 -2.72 1.61 -1.69
N PHE A 57 -2.46 1.26 -2.95
CA PHE A 57 -1.23 0.57 -3.38
C PHE A 57 -0.16 1.55 -3.85
N GLY A 58 -0.57 2.73 -4.29
CA GLY A 58 0.29 3.83 -4.76
C GLY A 58 -0.52 5.13 -4.86
N PRO A 59 0.10 6.25 -5.28
CA PRO A 59 -0.52 7.57 -5.25
C PRO A 59 -1.77 7.69 -6.13
N SER A 60 -1.90 6.84 -7.14
CA SER A 60 -3.02 6.83 -8.09
C SER A 60 -3.69 5.46 -8.19
N ILE A 61 -3.51 4.58 -7.20
CA ILE A 61 -4.01 3.20 -7.24
C ILE A 61 -4.74 2.85 -5.93
N CYS A 62 -6.02 2.53 -6.07
CA CYS A 62 -6.88 2.05 -4.99
C CYS A 62 -7.47 0.69 -5.36
N CYS A 63 -7.29 -0.34 -4.54
CA CYS A 63 -7.84 -1.67 -4.82
C CYS A 63 -8.61 -2.24 -3.64
N GLY A 64 -9.71 -2.94 -3.90
CA GLY A 64 -10.53 -3.60 -2.90
C GLY A 64 -11.42 -4.68 -3.53
N PRO A 65 -12.49 -5.11 -2.85
CA PRO A 65 -13.45 -6.10 -3.38
C PRO A 65 -14.13 -5.68 -4.69
N PHE A 66 -14.09 -4.39 -5.01
CA PHE A 66 -14.61 -3.78 -6.23
C PHE A 66 -13.60 -3.80 -7.39
N GLY A 67 -12.45 -4.46 -7.23
CA GLY A 67 -11.34 -4.42 -8.18
C GLY A 67 -10.38 -3.27 -7.91
N CYS A 68 -9.69 -2.81 -8.96
CA CYS A 68 -8.67 -1.77 -8.86
C CYS A 68 -9.04 -0.54 -9.68
N LEU A 69 -9.02 0.62 -9.02
CA LEU A 69 -9.23 1.93 -9.61
C LEU A 69 -7.87 2.60 -9.79
N VAL A 70 -7.56 3.01 -11.02
CA VAL A 70 -6.29 3.64 -11.40
C VAL A 70 -6.55 5.00 -12.01
N GLY A 71 -6.02 6.06 -11.40
CA GLY A 71 -6.18 7.44 -11.89
C GLY A 71 -7.61 7.99 -11.84
N THR A 72 -8.49 7.39 -11.03
CA THR A 72 -9.88 7.83 -10.87
C THR A 72 -10.01 8.82 -9.70
N PRO A 73 -11.09 9.61 -9.58
CA PRO A 73 -11.27 10.56 -8.47
C PRO A 73 -11.25 9.88 -7.08
N GLU A 74 -11.61 8.61 -6.97
CA GLU A 74 -11.52 7.81 -5.74
C GLU A 74 -10.08 7.64 -5.25
N THR A 75 -9.09 7.76 -6.16
CA THR A 75 -7.66 7.66 -5.85
C THR A 75 -7.07 8.96 -5.28
N LEU A 76 -7.83 10.07 -5.22
CA LEU A 76 -7.36 11.33 -4.64
C LEU A 76 -6.93 11.21 -3.17
N ARG A 77 -7.56 10.31 -2.42
CA ARG A 77 -7.14 9.94 -1.05
C ARG A 77 -5.74 9.34 -1.06
N CYS A 78 -5.49 8.42 -1.99
CA CYS A 78 -4.17 7.84 -2.18
C CYS A 78 -3.15 8.85 -2.69
N GLN A 79 -3.53 9.90 -3.41
CA GLN A 79 -2.56 10.92 -3.81
C GLN A 79 -2.14 11.80 -2.63
N ARG A 80 -3.10 12.15 -1.76
CA ARG A 80 -2.85 12.96 -0.56
C ARG A 80 -2.06 12.21 0.50
N GLU A 81 -2.23 10.88 0.57
CA GLU A 81 -1.72 10.07 1.67
C GLU A 81 -0.72 8.98 1.21
N GLY A 82 -0.68 8.65 -0.07
CA GLY A 82 0.06 7.52 -0.66
C GLY A 82 1.53 7.79 -0.93
N PHE A 83 2.07 8.87 -0.36
CA PHE A 83 3.50 9.06 -0.23
C PHE A 83 3.79 10.15 0.84
N PHE A 84 4.46 9.76 1.93
CA PHE A 84 5.33 10.58 2.80
C PHE A 84 4.77 11.42 3.96
N HIS A 85 3.46 11.58 4.16
CA HIS A 85 2.98 12.31 5.36
C HIS A 85 2.92 11.46 6.62
N GLU A 86 2.76 10.14 6.49
CA GLU A 86 2.92 9.23 7.61
C GLU A 86 4.40 8.86 7.75
N ARG A 87 5.01 9.20 8.89
CA ARG A 87 6.42 8.87 9.20
C ARG A 87 6.69 7.35 9.23
N GLU A 88 5.65 6.54 9.17
CA GLU A 88 5.69 5.10 9.39
C GLU A 88 5.30 4.34 8.11
N PRO A 89 6.12 3.36 7.67
CA PRO A 89 5.81 2.60 6.46
C PRO A 89 4.54 1.77 6.63
N CYS A 90 3.74 1.69 5.57
CA CYS A 90 2.56 0.84 5.50
C CYS A 90 2.72 -0.25 4.44
N ILE A 91 1.90 -1.31 4.54
CA ILE A 91 1.79 -2.36 3.52
C ILE A 91 0.32 -2.53 3.13
N ALA A 92 0.06 -2.60 1.82
CA ALA A 92 -1.25 -2.90 1.25
C ALA A 92 -1.24 -4.28 0.58
N GLY A 93 -2.40 -4.92 0.54
CA GLY A 93 -2.57 -6.23 -0.10
C GLY A 93 -2.10 -7.41 0.75
N SER A 94 -2.28 -8.60 0.21
CA SER A 94 -1.97 -9.86 0.89
C SER A 94 -0.60 -10.38 0.46
N ALA A 95 -0.53 -11.53 -0.22
CA ALA A 95 0.72 -12.19 -0.59
C ALA A 95 1.54 -11.37 -1.61
N PRO A 96 2.87 -11.44 -1.57
CA PRO A 96 3.70 -10.90 -2.64
C PRO A 96 3.50 -11.68 -3.94
N CYS A 97 3.59 -10.97 -5.07
CA CYS A 97 3.43 -11.52 -6.40
C CYS A 97 4.55 -11.06 -7.33
N ARG A 98 4.68 -11.71 -8.50
CA ARG A 98 5.67 -11.39 -9.54
C ARG A 98 7.10 -11.22 -9.00
N LYS A 99 7.64 -12.26 -8.35
CA LYS A 99 9.00 -12.23 -7.74
C LYS A 99 9.18 -11.08 -6.73
N ASN A 100 8.17 -10.83 -5.89
CA ASN A 100 8.13 -9.77 -4.88
C ASN A 100 8.16 -8.33 -5.43
N THR A 101 7.83 -8.11 -6.71
CA THR A 101 7.72 -6.75 -7.26
C THR A 101 6.38 -6.07 -6.99
N GLY A 102 5.38 -6.84 -6.53
CA GLY A 102 4.05 -6.34 -6.18
C GLY A 102 3.40 -7.19 -5.10
N ARG A 103 2.15 -6.86 -4.75
CA ARG A 103 1.32 -7.64 -3.83
C ARG A 103 -0.08 -7.85 -4.42
N CYS A 104 -0.70 -8.96 -4.06
CA CYS A 104 -2.03 -9.31 -4.51
C CYS A 104 -3.05 -8.32 -3.94
N ALA A 105 -3.82 -7.70 -4.83
CA ALA A 105 -4.73 -6.62 -4.50
C ALA A 105 -6.18 -7.09 -4.44
N PHE A 106 -6.58 -7.86 -5.44
CA PHE A 106 -7.88 -8.47 -5.58
C PHE A 106 -7.76 -9.67 -6.52
N ASP A 107 -8.75 -10.55 -6.53
CA ASP A 107 -8.79 -11.82 -7.27
C ASP A 107 -8.11 -11.78 -8.65
N GLY A 108 -6.94 -12.40 -8.74
CA GLY A 108 -6.16 -12.49 -9.98
C GLY A 108 -5.42 -11.21 -10.38
N ILE A 109 -5.29 -10.21 -9.50
CA ILE A 109 -4.65 -8.92 -9.77
C ILE A 109 -3.47 -8.69 -8.81
N CYS A 110 -2.29 -8.50 -9.39
CA CYS A 110 -1.05 -8.13 -8.72
C CYS A 110 -0.76 -6.63 -8.94
N CYS A 111 -0.62 -5.86 -7.86
CA CYS A 111 -0.34 -4.42 -7.94
C CYS A 111 1.00 -4.04 -7.32
N SER A 112 1.66 -3.10 -7.98
CA SER A 112 2.80 -2.32 -7.50
C SER A 112 2.34 -0.88 -7.19
N GLN A 113 3.27 0.01 -6.85
CA GLN A 113 2.95 1.42 -6.62
C GLN A 113 2.50 2.16 -7.89
N ASP A 114 2.91 1.68 -9.05
CA ASP A 114 2.74 2.41 -10.31
C ASP A 114 1.83 1.68 -11.31
N SER A 115 1.61 0.38 -11.11
CA SER A 115 0.87 -0.45 -12.06
C SER A 115 0.25 -1.70 -11.43
N CYS A 116 -0.83 -2.18 -12.05
CA CYS A 116 -1.48 -3.44 -11.74
C CYS A 116 -1.49 -4.34 -12.98
N HIS A 117 -1.37 -5.64 -12.75
CA HIS A 117 -1.36 -6.65 -13.79
C HIS A 117 -2.20 -7.86 -13.36
N ALA A 118 -2.80 -8.54 -14.33
CA ALA A 118 -3.39 -9.84 -14.06
C ALA A 118 -2.27 -10.84 -13.71
N ASP A 119 -2.40 -11.53 -12.58
CA ASP A 119 -1.48 -12.55 -12.09
C ASP A 119 -2.26 -13.70 -11.47
N LYS A 120 -2.08 -14.91 -12.03
CA LYS A 120 -2.74 -16.12 -11.55
C LYS A 120 -2.30 -16.50 -10.13
N SER A 121 -1.13 -16.04 -9.68
CA SER A 121 -0.71 -16.26 -8.29
C SER A 121 -1.60 -15.55 -7.27
N CYS A 122 -2.36 -14.55 -7.72
CA CYS A 122 -3.30 -13.80 -6.90
C CYS A 122 -4.75 -14.25 -7.08
N ALA A 123 -5.00 -15.24 -7.95
CA ALA A 123 -6.32 -15.81 -8.10
C ALA A 123 -6.71 -16.46 -6.77
N SER A 124 -7.88 -16.11 -6.28
CA SER A 124 -8.58 -16.87 -5.26
C SER A 124 -8.83 -18.23 -5.91
N ASP A 125 -8.10 -19.26 -5.50
CA ASP A 125 -8.58 -20.61 -5.77
C ASP A 125 -9.94 -20.66 -5.09
N ASP A 126 -11.01 -20.77 -5.88
CA ASP A 126 -12.40 -20.82 -5.45
C ASP A 126 -12.66 -22.18 -4.74
N LYS A 127 -11.92 -22.41 -3.66
CA LYS A 127 -11.95 -23.55 -2.76
C LYS A 127 -11.53 -23.05 -1.37
N SER A 128 -12.50 -22.54 -0.63
CA SER A 128 -12.69 -23.08 0.72
C SER A 128 -13.63 -24.30 0.60
N PRO A 129 -13.11 -25.54 0.52
CA PRO A 129 -13.94 -26.72 0.74
C PRO A 129 -14.59 -26.71 2.13
N ILE A 130 -14.14 -25.82 3.02
CA ILE A 130 -14.57 -25.68 4.40
C ILE A 130 -15.99 -25.12 4.50
N ASP A 131 -16.41 -24.19 3.63
CA ASP A 131 -17.77 -23.61 3.75
C ASP A 131 -18.84 -24.57 3.22
N LEU A 132 -18.57 -25.24 2.09
CA LEU A 132 -19.48 -26.24 1.53
C LEU A 132 -19.57 -27.51 2.39
N TYR A 133 -18.46 -27.98 2.99
CA TYR A 133 -18.51 -29.10 3.95
C TYR A 133 -19.30 -28.75 5.21
N THR A 134 -19.16 -27.51 5.71
CA THR A 134 -19.86 -27.09 6.92
C THR A 134 -21.36 -26.89 6.67
N LEU A 135 -21.75 -26.37 5.50
CA LEU A 135 -23.16 -26.30 5.09
C LEU A 135 -23.79 -27.67 4.84
N ILE A 136 -23.07 -28.61 4.21
CA ILE A 136 -23.55 -29.97 3.99
C ILE A 136 -23.74 -30.71 5.32
N ASN A 137 -22.80 -30.57 6.26
CA ASN A 137 -22.90 -31.20 7.57
C ASN A 137 -24.04 -30.60 8.42
N TYR A 138 -24.25 -29.27 8.37
CA TYR A 138 -25.37 -28.63 9.05
C TYR A 138 -26.74 -29.10 8.52
N GLN A 139 -26.87 -29.31 7.20
CA GLN A 139 -28.09 -29.87 6.62
C GLN A 139 -28.27 -31.36 6.94
N ALA A 140 -27.19 -32.14 7.05
CA ALA A 140 -27.26 -33.55 7.43
C ALA A 140 -27.71 -33.74 8.90
N GLU A 141 -27.29 -32.86 9.80
CA GLU A 141 -27.71 -32.88 11.22
C GLU A 141 -29.20 -32.55 11.40
N LEU A 142 -29.77 -31.66 10.55
CA LEU A 142 -31.20 -31.34 10.57
C LEU A 142 -32.09 -32.42 9.92
N ALA A 143 -31.52 -33.29 9.08
CA ALA A 143 -32.25 -34.38 8.41
C ALA A 143 -32.20 -35.71 9.19
N GLY A 144 -31.39 -35.80 10.24
CA GLY A 144 -31.19 -37.02 11.05
C GLY A 144 -32.06 -37.14 12.30
N ASP A 145 -32.88 -36.14 12.64
CA ASP A 145 -33.82 -36.22 13.76
C ASP A 145 -35.20 -36.69 13.28
N LYS A 146 -35.32 -38.00 13.04
CA LYS A 146 -36.60 -38.70 12.96
C LYS A 146 -36.50 -40.17 13.31
#